data_AF-A0A158F599-F1
#
_entry.id   AF-A0A158F599-F1
#
_cell.length_a   1.000
_cell.length_b   1.000
_cell.length_c   1.000
_cell.angle_alpha   90.00
_cell.angle_beta   90.00
_cell.angle_gamma   90.00
#
_symmetry.space_group_name_H-M   'P 1'
#
loop_
_entity.id
_entity.type
_entity.pdbx_description
1 polymer ?
#
loop_
_entity_poly.entity_id
_entity_poly.type
_entity_poly.pdbx_seq_one_letter_code
_entity_poly.pdbx_strand_id
1 'polypeptide(L)'
;MKNLNFLTHQEIFDRAVHHLFGQGQAALLPRGGGAYRGYCGGCPVGSFIKARDYMTAMEGVPIRYVGKGPETVPPYMDVGVAALKRALLRSNINVYDPTTVELLSCLQNVHDVFGKWEWRERFASIARQFNLSADRLRSAA
;
A
#
# COMPACT_ATOMS: atom_id res chain seq x y z
N MET A 1 -17.13 -5.66 -21.61
CA MET A 1 -16.16 -5.18 -20.60
C MET A 1 -16.61 -5.72 -19.25
N LYS A 2 -15.76 -6.45 -18.51
CA LYS A 2 -16.08 -6.75 -17.10
C LYS A 2 -16.03 -5.41 -16.36
N ASN A 3 -17.14 -4.99 -15.75
CA ASN A 3 -17.10 -3.91 -14.77
C ASN A 3 -16.16 -4.36 -13.65
N LEU A 4 -14.93 -3.84 -13.66
CA LEU A 4 -14.01 -4.02 -12.55
C LEU A 4 -14.60 -3.19 -11.40
N ASN A 5 -15.21 -3.88 -10.44
CA ASN A 5 -15.58 -3.26 -9.18
C ASN A 5 -14.30 -3.00 -8.40
N PHE A 6 -13.77 -1.79 -8.54
CA PHE A 6 -12.65 -1.31 -7.74
C PHE A 6 -13.05 -1.22 -6.27
N LEU A 7 -12.10 -1.48 -5.38
CA LEU A 7 -12.27 -1.25 -3.95
C LEU A 7 -12.49 0.24 -3.69
N THR A 8 -13.38 0.53 -2.75
CA THR A 8 -13.54 1.87 -2.20
C THR A 8 -12.32 2.26 -1.37
N HIS A 9 -12.10 3.57 -1.18
CA HIS A 9 -11.04 4.06 -0.29
C HIS A 9 -11.19 3.52 1.14
N GLN A 10 -12.43 3.38 1.63
CA GLN A 10 -12.70 2.78 2.94
C GLN A 10 -12.25 1.32 3.01
N GLU A 11 -12.57 0.50 2.00
CA GLU A 11 -12.15 -0.90 1.98
C GLU A 11 -10.63 -1.05 1.90
N ILE A 12 -9.95 -0.17 1.16
CA ILE A 12 -8.49 -0.13 1.10
C ILE A 12 -7.92 0.20 2.48
N PHE A 13 -8.44 1.24 3.12
CA PHE A 13 -8.02 1.65 4.46
C PHE A 13 -8.24 0.56 5.52
N ASP A 14 -9.46 0.00 5.58
CA ASP A 14 -9.83 -1.04 6.54
C ASP A 14 -8.92 -2.26 6.44
N ARG A 15 -8.65 -2.72 5.21
CA ARG A 15 -7.78 -3.87 4.97
C ARG A 15 -6.34 -3.58 5.34
N ALA A 16 -5.85 -2.38 5.06
CA ALA A 16 -4.50 -1.95 5.42
C ALA A 16 -4.30 -1.88 6.95
N VAL A 17 -5.27 -1.31 7.66
CA VAL A 17 -5.30 -1.27 9.14
C VAL A 17 -5.29 -2.68 9.70
N HIS A 18 -6.20 -3.54 9.24
CA HIS A 18 -6.28 -4.94 9.69
C HIS A 18 -4.97 -5.70 9.44
N HIS A 19 -4.38 -5.52 8.25
CA HIS A 19 -3.11 -6.16 7.89
C HIS A 19 -1.97 -5.75 8.82
N LEU A 20 -1.74 -4.45 9.04
CA LEU A 20 -0.63 -4.00 9.89
C LEU A 20 -0.82 -4.38 11.35
N PHE A 21 -2.00 -4.18 11.92
CA PHE A 21 -2.23 -4.56 13.31
C PHE A 21 -2.17 -6.08 13.50
N GLY A 22 -2.63 -6.87 12.52
CA GLY A 22 -2.49 -8.33 12.53
C GLY A 22 -1.04 -8.80 12.39
N GLN A 23 -0.25 -8.16 11.52
CA GLN A 23 1.17 -8.46 11.34
C GLN A 23 2.01 -8.05 12.56
N GLY A 24 1.64 -6.95 13.21
CA GLY A 24 2.20 -6.51 14.48
C GLY A 24 3.66 -6.01 14.45
N GLN A 25 4.29 -5.95 13.27
CA GLN A 25 5.66 -5.47 13.03
C GLN A 25 5.82 -4.98 11.58
N ALA A 26 6.79 -4.11 11.31
CA ALA A 26 7.11 -3.71 9.92
C ALA A 26 7.85 -4.85 9.20
N ALA A 27 7.49 -5.11 7.93
CA ALA A 27 8.20 -6.02 7.05
C ALA A 27 9.33 -5.27 6.35
N LEU A 28 10.57 -5.67 6.60
CA LEU A 28 11.75 -4.99 6.08
C LEU A 28 12.53 -5.86 5.10
N LEU A 29 13.14 -5.23 4.11
CA LEU A 29 14.13 -5.86 3.23
C LEU A 29 15.46 -6.08 3.97
N PRO A 30 16.31 -7.05 3.53
CA PRO A 30 17.58 -7.35 4.20
C PRO A 30 18.55 -6.17 4.35
N ARG A 31 18.43 -5.14 3.50
CA ARG A 31 19.28 -3.93 3.51
C ARG A 31 18.60 -2.70 4.14
N GLY A 32 17.46 -2.90 4.82
CA GLY A 32 16.60 -1.82 5.28
C GLY A 32 15.61 -1.35 4.18
N GLY A 33 14.51 -0.72 4.62
CA GLY A 33 13.40 -0.31 3.76
C GLY A 33 12.22 -1.28 3.79
N GLY A 34 11.00 -0.75 3.59
CA GLY A 34 9.78 -1.54 3.62
C GLY A 34 9.68 -2.55 2.47
N ALA A 35 9.31 -3.78 2.78
CA ALA A 35 9.11 -4.83 1.79
C ALA A 35 7.63 -4.90 1.38
N TYR A 36 7.33 -4.99 0.08
CA TYR A 36 5.99 -5.33 -0.39
C TYR A 36 5.62 -6.75 0.01
N ARG A 37 6.58 -7.67 0.11
CA ARG A 37 6.33 -9.02 0.61
C ARG A 37 7.45 -9.50 1.53
N GLY A 38 7.08 -10.05 2.68
CA GLY A 38 8.01 -10.61 3.66
C GLY A 38 7.46 -11.86 4.36
N TYR A 39 8.30 -12.48 5.20
CA TYR A 39 7.99 -13.73 5.91
C TYR A 39 6.79 -13.60 6.86
N CYS A 40 6.68 -12.48 7.56
CA CYS A 40 5.56 -12.19 8.48
C CYS A 40 4.40 -11.44 7.82
N GLY A 41 4.38 -11.33 6.49
CA GLY A 41 3.56 -10.38 5.74
C GLY A 41 4.42 -9.30 5.09
N GLY A 42 3.77 -8.35 4.40
CA GLY A 42 4.43 -7.25 3.69
C GLY A 42 3.94 -5.89 4.16
N CYS A 43 4.27 -4.84 3.41
CA CYS A 43 3.69 -3.52 3.62
C CYS A 43 2.17 -3.56 3.33
N PRO A 44 1.42 -2.54 3.75
CA PRO A 44 -0.03 -2.49 3.55
C PRO A 44 -0.42 -2.61 2.07
N VAL A 45 0.35 -1.97 1.18
CA VAL A 45 0.12 -2.02 -0.27
C VAL A 45 0.41 -3.42 -0.82
N GLY A 46 1.48 -4.05 -0.34
CA GLY A 46 1.86 -5.40 -0.73
C GLY A 46 0.89 -6.48 -0.27
N SER A 47 0.15 -6.26 0.82
CA SER A 47 -0.90 -7.17 1.29
C SER A 47 -2.01 -7.39 0.25
N PHE A 48 -2.24 -6.43 -0.65
CA PHE A 48 -3.20 -6.57 -1.74
C PHE A 48 -2.66 -7.40 -2.91
N ILE A 49 -1.34 -7.57 -3.03
CA ILE A 49 -0.70 -8.22 -4.17
C ILE A 49 -0.69 -9.74 -3.95
N LYS A 50 -1.38 -10.46 -4.84
CA LYS A 50 -1.40 -11.93 -4.81
C LYS A 50 -0.02 -12.49 -5.11
N ALA A 51 0.31 -13.65 -4.53
CA ALA A 51 1.62 -14.28 -4.70
C ALA A 51 2.03 -14.47 -6.18
N ARG A 52 1.08 -14.84 -7.04
CA ARG A 52 1.30 -15.01 -8.49
C ARG A 52 1.55 -13.72 -9.26
N ASP A 53 1.14 -12.59 -8.69
CA ASP A 53 1.25 -11.27 -9.30
C ASP A 53 2.46 -10.50 -8.75
N TYR A 54 3.10 -11.00 -7.68
CA TYR A 54 4.29 -10.44 -7.08
C TYR A 54 5.54 -10.66 -7.95
N MET A 55 6.39 -9.65 -8.03
CA MET A 55 7.71 -9.70 -8.68
C MET A 55 8.72 -8.98 -7.80
N THR A 56 9.93 -9.52 -7.66
CA THR A 56 11.01 -8.91 -6.87
C THR A 56 11.39 -7.51 -7.37
N ALA A 57 11.20 -7.23 -8.66
CA ALA A 57 11.40 -5.90 -9.23
C ALA A 57 10.45 -4.82 -8.67
N MET A 58 9.36 -5.20 -7.99
CA MET A 58 8.48 -4.26 -7.28
C MET A 58 9.11 -3.74 -5.99
N GLU A 59 10.05 -4.48 -5.41
CA GLU A 59 10.67 -4.11 -4.15
C GLU A 59 11.52 -2.85 -4.32
N GLY A 60 11.38 -1.92 -3.36
CA GLY A 60 12.02 -0.61 -3.45
C GLY A 60 11.38 0.36 -4.45
N VAL A 61 10.21 0.06 -5.02
CA VAL A 61 9.42 0.98 -5.86
C VAL A 61 8.39 1.74 -5.01
N PRO A 62 8.56 3.07 -4.80
CA PRO A 62 7.54 3.88 -4.14
C PRO A 62 6.22 3.87 -4.90
N ILE A 63 5.11 3.65 -4.20
CA ILE A 63 3.77 3.62 -4.82
C ILE A 63 3.42 4.92 -5.54
N ARG A 64 3.94 6.05 -5.06
CA ARG A 64 3.79 7.37 -5.69
C ARG A 64 4.21 7.45 -7.16
N TYR A 65 5.06 6.53 -7.65
CA TYR A 65 5.47 6.51 -9.06
C TYR A 65 4.46 5.82 -9.99
N VAL A 66 3.52 5.03 -9.47
CA VAL A 66 2.54 4.30 -10.31
C VAL A 66 1.60 5.24 -11.09
N GLY A 67 1.29 6.40 -10.52
CA GLY A 67 0.46 7.43 -11.13
C GLY A 67 1.23 8.47 -11.94
N LYS A 68 2.56 8.37 -12.03
CA LYS A 68 3.39 9.38 -12.69
C LYS A 68 3.73 9.01 -14.13
N GLY A 69 4.06 10.02 -14.94
CA GLY A 69 4.54 9.83 -16.30
C GLY A 69 5.97 9.29 -16.35
N PRO A 70 6.34 8.58 -17.44
CA PRO A 70 7.65 7.94 -17.59
C PRO A 70 8.83 8.93 -17.45
N GLU A 71 8.62 10.20 -17.75
CA GLU A 71 9.63 11.27 -17.63
C GLU A 71 10.05 11.55 -16.17
N THR A 72 9.25 11.13 -15.20
CA THR A 72 9.52 11.34 -13.76
C THR A 72 10.01 10.08 -13.04
N VAL A 73 9.91 8.93 -13.70
CA VAL A 73 10.30 7.64 -13.14
C VAL A 73 11.76 7.37 -13.53
N PRO A 74 12.65 7.08 -12.57
CA PRO A 74 14.01 6.68 -12.90
C PRO A 74 13.99 5.43 -13.81
N PRO A 75 14.74 5.39 -14.93
CA PRO A 75 14.62 4.30 -15.92
C PRO A 75 14.82 2.89 -15.35
N TYR A 76 15.64 2.75 -14.30
CA TYR A 76 15.86 1.46 -13.64
C TYR A 76 14.62 0.94 -12.87
N MET A 77 13.62 1.79 -12.61
CA MET A 77 12.38 1.42 -11.91
C MET A 77 11.23 1.05 -12.85
N ASP A 78 11.35 1.24 -14.16
CA ASP A 78 10.23 1.09 -15.12
C ASP A 78 9.56 -0.27 -15.03
N VAL A 79 10.37 -1.34 -14.98
CA VAL A 79 9.88 -2.72 -14.85
C VAL A 79 9.09 -2.90 -13.56
N GLY A 80 9.61 -2.36 -12.45
CA GLY A 80 8.99 -2.44 -11.14
C GLY A 80 7.69 -1.65 -11.05
N VAL A 81 7.67 -0.42 -11.58
CA VAL A 81 6.47 0.43 -11.64
C VAL A 81 5.39 -0.22 -12.50
N ALA A 82 5.75 -0.74 -13.69
CA ALA A 82 4.81 -1.43 -14.57
C ALA A 82 4.26 -2.72 -13.94
N ALA A 83 5.10 -3.48 -13.24
CA ALA A 83 4.69 -4.68 -12.51
C ALA A 83 3.72 -4.32 -11.37
N LEU A 84 4.08 -3.34 -10.53
CA LEU A 84 3.27 -2.90 -9.39
C LEU A 84 1.90 -2.37 -9.85
N LYS A 85 1.87 -1.51 -10.88
CA LYS A 85 0.64 -0.99 -11.48
C LYS A 85 -0.31 -2.11 -11.89
N ARG A 86 0.23 -3.11 -12.61
CA ARG A 86 -0.54 -4.27 -13.08
C ARG A 86 -1.06 -5.14 -11.93
N ALA A 87 -0.24 -5.36 -10.90
CA ALA A 87 -0.65 -6.14 -9.73
C ALA A 87 -1.80 -5.47 -8.97
N LEU A 88 -1.73 -4.15 -8.75
CA LEU A 88 -2.77 -3.40 -8.06
C LEU A 88 -4.09 -3.40 -8.84
N LEU A 89 -4.03 -3.22 -10.17
CA LEU A 89 -5.22 -3.33 -11.03
C LEU A 89 -5.86 -4.72 -10.96
N ARG A 90 -5.06 -5.79 -10.93
CA ARG A 90 -5.55 -7.17 -10.75
C ARG A 90 -6.14 -7.44 -9.37
N SER A 91 -5.79 -6.61 -8.40
CA SER A 91 -6.34 -6.61 -7.03
C SER A 91 -7.48 -5.61 -6.85
N ASN A 92 -8.05 -5.11 -7.96
CA ASN A 92 -9.16 -4.16 -7.97
C ASN A 92 -8.84 -2.85 -7.25
N ILE A 93 -7.60 -2.36 -7.34
CA ILE A 93 -7.21 -1.03 -6.85
C ILE A 93 -7.13 -0.08 -8.04
N ASN A 94 -7.88 1.02 -7.98
CA ASN A 94 -7.92 2.01 -9.05
C ASN A 94 -6.70 2.94 -9.01
N VAL A 95 -5.58 2.50 -9.55
CA VAL A 95 -4.34 3.30 -9.62
C VAL A 95 -4.36 4.44 -10.66
N TYR A 96 -5.48 4.61 -11.38
CA TYR A 96 -5.69 5.77 -12.25
C TYR A 96 -6.30 6.95 -11.49
N ASP A 97 -6.92 6.71 -10.33
CA ASP A 97 -7.41 7.75 -9.44
C ASP A 97 -6.23 8.28 -8.57
N PRO A 98 -5.85 9.57 -8.69
CA PRO A 98 -4.77 10.15 -7.90
C PRO A 98 -5.02 10.06 -6.39
N THR A 99 -6.27 10.15 -5.95
CA THR A 99 -6.64 10.05 -4.53
C THR A 99 -6.35 8.65 -3.99
N THR A 100 -6.60 7.61 -4.80
CA THR A 100 -6.23 6.23 -4.45
C THR A 100 -4.70 6.08 -4.33
N VAL A 101 -3.92 6.65 -5.25
CA VAL A 101 -2.45 6.59 -5.19
C VAL A 101 -1.92 7.30 -3.95
N GLU A 102 -2.47 8.48 -3.62
CA GLU A 102 -2.09 9.24 -2.42
C GLU A 102 -2.43 8.46 -1.15
N LEU A 103 -3.62 7.86 -1.05
CA LEU A 103 -4.01 7.02 0.07
C LEU A 103 -3.02 5.87 0.28
N LEU A 104 -2.69 5.13 -0.79
CA LEU A 104 -1.72 4.03 -0.71
C LEU A 104 -0.33 4.53 -0.30
N SER A 105 0.07 5.72 -0.76
CA SER A 105 1.33 6.35 -0.37
C SER A 105 1.36 6.69 1.12
N CYS A 106 0.29 7.26 1.67
CA CYS A 106 0.18 7.50 3.11
C CYS A 106 0.23 6.18 3.90
N LEU A 107 -0.48 5.14 3.45
CA LEU A 107 -0.50 3.83 4.11
C LEU A 107 0.88 3.17 4.10
N GLN A 108 1.60 3.19 2.98
CA GLN A 108 2.98 2.72 2.88
C GLN A 108 3.89 3.49 3.84
N ASN A 109 3.71 4.81 3.97
CA ASN A 109 4.51 5.64 4.86
C ASN A 109 4.30 5.29 6.35
N VAL A 110 3.08 4.90 6.78
CA VAL A 110 2.82 4.39 8.14
C VAL A 110 3.76 3.24 8.49
N HIS A 111 3.94 2.32 7.54
CA HIS A 111 4.78 1.15 7.69
C HIS A 111 6.28 1.46 7.57
N ASP A 112 6.67 2.32 6.62
CA ASP A 112 8.07 2.54 6.27
C ASP A 112 8.80 3.48 7.22
N VAL A 113 8.09 4.44 7.84
CA VAL A 113 8.70 5.54 8.61
C VAL A 113 8.40 5.46 10.10
N PHE A 114 7.22 4.96 10.49
CA PHE A 114 6.75 5.09 11.87
C PHE A 114 6.84 3.78 12.65
N GLY A 115 7.14 3.91 13.94
CA GLY A 115 7.09 2.78 14.88
C GLY A 115 5.66 2.34 15.16
N LYS A 116 5.48 1.07 15.55
CA LYS A 116 4.15 0.50 15.87
C LYS A 116 3.35 1.34 16.87
N TRP A 117 4.01 1.95 17.84
CA TRP A 117 3.38 2.80 18.84
C TRP A 117 2.72 4.05 18.24
N GLU A 118 3.19 4.53 17.08
CA GLU A 118 2.60 5.68 16.37
C GLU A 118 1.50 5.28 15.37
N TRP A 119 1.42 4.01 14.96
CA TRP A 119 0.55 3.59 13.86
C TRP A 119 -0.90 3.99 14.06
N ARG A 120 -1.43 3.84 15.27
CA ARG A 120 -2.82 4.21 15.61
C ARG A 120 -3.10 5.68 15.32
N GLU A 121 -2.22 6.57 15.76
CA GLU A 121 -2.37 8.03 15.54
C GLU A 121 -2.22 8.38 14.06
N ARG A 122 -1.27 7.74 13.37
CA ARG A 122 -1.07 7.97 11.93
C ARG A 122 -2.27 7.52 11.10
N PHE A 123 -2.83 6.35 11.38
CA PHE A 123 -4.04 5.89 10.72
C PHE A 123 -5.25 6.78 11.03
N ALA A 124 -5.39 7.30 12.26
CA ALA A 124 -6.45 8.24 12.59
C ALA A 124 -6.33 9.54 11.79
N SER A 125 -5.10 10.04 11.60
CA SER A 125 -4.84 11.21 10.76
C SER A 125 -5.18 10.96 9.28
N ILE A 126 -4.83 9.78 8.75
CA ILE A 126 -5.19 9.37 7.39
C ILE A 126 -6.71 9.29 7.24
N ALA A 127 -7.42 8.64 8.18
CA ALA A 127 -8.87 8.53 8.12
C ALA A 127 -9.53 9.92 8.03
N ARG A 128 -9.07 10.89 8.84
CA ARG A 128 -9.54 12.27 8.79
C ARG A 128 -9.21 12.96 7.45
N GLN A 129 -8.00 12.79 6.93
CA GLN A 129 -7.57 13.41 5.67
C GLN A 129 -8.41 12.94 4.47
N PHE A 130 -8.79 11.68 4.43
CA PHE A 130 -9.54 11.07 3.33
C PHE A 130 -11.05 10.98 3.60
N ASN A 131 -11.54 11.56 4.70
CA ASN A 131 -12.93 11.48 5.14
C ASN A 131 -13.44 10.02 5.26
N LEU A 132 -12.63 9.17 5.87
CA LEU A 132 -12.89 7.75 6.11
C LEU A 132 -13.29 7.50 7.57
N SER A 133 -14.02 6.41 7.80
CA SER A 133 -14.28 5.91 9.14
C SER A 133 -13.02 5.33 9.77
N ALA A 134 -12.79 5.69 11.03
CA ALA A 134 -11.73 5.16 11.89
C ALA A 134 -12.20 4.01 12.80
N ASP A 135 -13.38 3.43 12.56
CA ASP A 135 -13.95 2.38 13.42
C ASP A 135 -13.04 1.19 13.62
N ARG A 136 -12.32 0.78 12.56
CA ARG A 136 -11.34 -0.31 12.61
C ARG A 136 -10.20 -0.07 13.60
N LEU A 137 -9.86 1.19 13.90
CA LEU A 137 -8.85 1.50 14.91
C LEU A 137 -9.37 1.22 16.33
N ARG A 138 -10.67 1.32 16.57
CA ARG A 138 -11.27 1.01 17.88
C ARG A 138 -11.23 -0.49 18.19
N SER A 139 -11.41 -1.33 17.17
CA SER A 139 -11.48 -2.79 17.28
C SER A 139 -10.12 -3.50 17.27
N ALA A 140 -9.03 -2.81 16.89
CA ALA A 140 -7.69 -3.39 16.80
C ALA A 140 -6.87 -3.27 18.10
N ALA A 141 -7.53 -3.24 19.26
CA ALA A 141 -6.93 -3.16 20.60
C ALA A 141 -6.89 -4.54 21.26
#